data_AF-A0A848ZE85-F1
#
_entry.id   AF-A0A848ZE85-F1
#
_cell.length_a   1.000
_cell.length_b   1.000
_cell.length_c   1.000
_cell.angle_alpha   90.00
_cell.angle_beta   90.00
_cell.angle_gamma   90.00
#
_symmetry.space_group_name_H-M   'P 1'
#
loop_
_entity.id
_entity.type
_entity.pdbx_description
1 polymer ?
#
loop_
_entity_poly.entity_id
_entity_poly.type
_entity_poly.pdbx_seq_one_letter_code
_entity_poly.pdbx_strand_id
1 'polypeptide(L)'
;MAIAVQAVNDTPIADAGPDQTLECTSPEGALVSFDGSGSSDVETPTLSLLYAWSDSFDPPLSGPMPSAVLGLGENLITLVVNDGQIDSAPDMVTVNVVDTTRPDLVASLTLVGEGDDNGDDDEGRFRIGVTAGDVCDSEPTVTAVLDIEGCPDISVADGQIIEFEFDDDECEVEWEDGILEIEAPALVLVATVIDGSGNTDEVVVLPMGLSDDNDNVAAADLDD
;
A
#
# COMPACT_ATOMS: atom_id res chain seq x y z
N MET A 1 31.94 1.71 -69.46
CA MET A 1 31.98 2.11 -68.04
C MET A 1 30.55 2.32 -67.59
N ALA A 2 30.08 1.53 -66.63
CA ALA A 2 28.83 1.83 -65.93
C ALA A 2 29.21 2.64 -64.68
N ILE A 3 28.54 3.77 -64.47
CA ILE A 3 28.62 4.50 -63.20
C ILE A 3 27.57 3.86 -62.30
N ALA A 4 28.00 3.27 -61.19
CA ALA A 4 27.11 2.87 -60.12
C ALA A 4 26.94 4.09 -59.20
N VAL A 5 25.72 4.59 -59.09
CA VAL A 5 25.35 5.54 -58.03
C VAL A 5 24.90 4.67 -56.86
N GLN A 6 25.66 4.69 -55.76
CA GLN A 6 25.23 4.06 -54.51
C GLN A 6 24.32 5.05 -53.79
N ALA A 7 23.09 4.63 -53.48
CA ALA A 7 22.21 5.43 -52.63
C ALA A 7 22.87 5.58 -51.24
N VAL A 8 22.79 6.78 -50.67
CA VAL A 8 23.17 7.02 -49.28
C VAL A 8 22.03 6.49 -48.42
N ASN A 9 22.35 5.74 -47.37
CA ASN A 9 21.36 5.23 -46.43
C ASN A 9 20.76 6.38 -45.62
N ASP A 10 19.44 6.48 -45.57
CA ASP A 10 18.78 7.35 -44.61
C ASP A 10 18.88 6.76 -43.19
N THR A 11 18.75 7.61 -42.18
CA THR A 11 18.78 7.18 -40.78
C THR A 11 17.36 6.82 -40.35
N PRO A 12 17.13 5.71 -39.65
CA PRO A 12 15.79 5.35 -39.22
C PRO A 12 15.25 6.37 -38.19
N ILE A 13 13.93 6.42 -38.06
CA ILE A 13 13.22 7.28 -37.13
C ILE A 13 12.63 6.40 -36.03
N ALA A 14 13.10 6.58 -34.80
CA ALA A 14 12.49 5.99 -33.61
C ALA A 14 11.18 6.72 -33.27
N ASP A 15 10.17 5.94 -32.87
CA ASP A 15 8.94 6.40 -32.24
C ASP A 15 8.76 5.54 -30.99
N ALA A 16 8.96 6.09 -29.80
CA ALA A 16 8.87 5.40 -28.52
C ALA A 16 7.42 5.28 -28.00
N GLY A 17 6.47 5.91 -28.71
CA GLY A 17 5.08 6.02 -28.28
C GLY A 17 4.84 7.15 -27.28
N PRO A 18 3.58 7.29 -26.81
CA PRO A 18 3.19 8.35 -25.87
C PRO A 18 3.62 8.04 -24.43
N ASP A 19 3.78 9.11 -23.64
CA ASP A 19 3.96 9.02 -22.18
C ASP A 19 2.82 8.23 -21.51
N GLN A 20 3.16 7.52 -20.43
CA GLN A 20 2.23 6.63 -19.72
C GLN A 20 2.12 7.02 -18.25
N THR A 21 0.94 6.80 -17.67
CA THR A 21 0.74 6.82 -16.22
C THR A 21 0.00 5.55 -15.83
N LEU A 22 0.56 4.80 -14.88
CA LEU A 22 0.09 3.49 -14.49
C LEU A 22 -0.01 3.41 -12.97
N GLU A 23 -1.04 2.74 -12.48
CA GLU A 23 -1.12 2.36 -11.09
C GLU A 23 -0.14 1.23 -10.80
N CYS A 24 0.55 1.32 -9.67
CA CYS A 24 1.35 0.23 -9.17
C CYS A 24 0.46 -0.98 -8.80
N THR A 25 1.01 -2.18 -8.99
CA THR A 25 0.27 -3.45 -8.84
C THR A 25 1.02 -4.49 -8.01
N SER A 26 2.24 -4.17 -7.58
CA SER A 26 3.05 -4.95 -6.66
C SER A 26 4.10 -4.04 -6.00
N PRO A 27 4.80 -4.48 -4.94
CA PRO A 27 5.86 -3.68 -4.32
C PRO A 27 7.02 -3.34 -5.27
N GLU A 28 7.19 -4.09 -6.36
CA GLU A 28 8.16 -3.80 -7.42
C GLU A 28 7.67 -2.74 -8.43
N GLY A 29 6.39 -2.37 -8.40
CA GLY A 29 5.77 -1.32 -9.20
C GLY A 29 4.70 -1.82 -10.19
N ALA A 30 4.79 -1.39 -11.45
CA ALA A 30 3.80 -1.70 -12.49
C ALA A 30 4.42 -2.41 -13.69
N LEU A 31 3.71 -3.39 -14.26
CA LEU A 31 4.07 -3.99 -15.55
C LEU A 31 3.71 -3.03 -16.69
N VAL A 32 4.72 -2.51 -17.37
CA VAL A 32 4.60 -1.55 -18.46
C VAL A 32 4.81 -2.26 -19.79
N SER A 33 3.96 -1.94 -20.78
CA SER A 33 4.16 -2.35 -22.17
C SER A 33 4.58 -1.14 -23.00
N PHE A 34 5.64 -1.30 -23.78
CA PHE A 34 6.11 -0.28 -24.71
C PHE A 34 5.59 -0.58 -26.11
N ASP A 35 5.42 0.45 -26.94
CA ASP A 35 5.02 0.30 -28.33
C ASP A 35 5.84 1.23 -29.22
N GLY A 36 6.90 0.65 -29.79
CA GLY A 36 7.77 1.31 -30.76
C GLY A 36 7.39 1.03 -32.21
N SER A 37 6.23 0.40 -32.47
CA SER A 37 5.85 -0.04 -33.81
C SER A 37 5.60 1.09 -34.81
N GLY A 38 5.53 2.35 -34.34
CA GLY A 38 5.53 3.56 -35.16
C GLY A 38 6.88 3.89 -35.81
N SER A 39 7.96 3.24 -35.37
CA SER A 39 9.31 3.44 -35.92
C SER A 39 9.39 3.06 -37.39
N SER A 40 10.16 3.82 -38.17
CA SER A 40 10.20 3.65 -39.63
C SER A 40 11.55 3.98 -40.25
N ASP A 41 11.78 3.41 -41.42
CA ASP A 41 12.92 3.67 -42.29
C ASP A 41 12.44 3.57 -43.74
N VAL A 42 12.99 4.37 -44.65
CA VAL A 42 12.47 4.44 -46.03
C VAL A 42 13.00 3.30 -46.90
N GLU A 43 14.21 2.81 -46.62
CA GLU A 43 14.84 1.69 -47.32
C GLU A 43 14.58 0.34 -46.66
N THR A 44 14.43 0.32 -45.33
CA THR A 44 14.36 -0.89 -44.53
C THR A 44 12.92 -1.20 -44.12
N PRO A 45 12.41 -2.40 -44.44
CA PRO A 45 11.09 -2.82 -43.96
C PRO A 45 11.02 -2.76 -42.43
N THR A 46 9.91 -2.24 -41.88
CA THR A 46 9.71 -2.08 -40.43
C THR A 46 9.91 -3.37 -39.63
N LEU A 47 9.57 -4.52 -40.20
CA LEU A 47 9.78 -5.86 -39.59
C LEU A 47 11.26 -6.28 -39.50
N SER A 48 12.17 -5.54 -40.15
CA SER A 48 13.61 -5.78 -40.15
C SER A 48 14.38 -4.78 -39.28
N LEU A 49 13.71 -3.76 -38.73
CA LEU A 49 14.31 -2.85 -37.76
C LEU A 49 14.66 -3.60 -36.47
N LEU A 50 15.80 -3.23 -35.90
CA LEU A 50 16.26 -3.66 -34.59
C LEU A 50 15.91 -2.58 -33.59
N TYR A 51 15.46 -2.98 -32.41
CA TYR A 51 14.99 -2.07 -31.36
C TYR A 51 15.84 -2.29 -30.12
N ALA A 52 16.30 -1.20 -29.52
CA ALA A 52 17.00 -1.18 -28.25
C ALA A 52 16.32 -0.18 -27.33
N TRP A 53 15.60 -0.70 -26.33
CA TRP A 53 15.01 0.09 -25.26
C TRP A 53 15.95 0.11 -24.07
N SER A 54 16.42 1.28 -23.69
CA SER A 54 17.38 1.46 -22.61
C SER A 54 16.84 2.36 -21.49
N ASP A 55 17.26 2.00 -20.28
CA ASP A 55 17.19 2.74 -19.03
C ASP A 55 18.17 2.02 -18.07
N SER A 56 17.67 1.49 -16.95
CA SER A 56 18.34 0.58 -16.03
C SER A 56 18.34 -0.88 -16.53
N PHE A 57 17.73 -1.14 -17.69
CA PHE A 57 17.72 -2.46 -18.32
C PHE A 57 19.12 -2.89 -18.77
N ASP A 58 19.64 -3.95 -18.14
CA ASP A 58 20.90 -4.60 -18.54
C ASP A 58 20.67 -6.11 -18.77
N PRO A 59 20.67 -6.58 -20.03
CA PRO A 59 20.80 -5.80 -21.27
C PRO A 59 19.53 -5.00 -21.64
N PRO A 60 19.62 -4.07 -22.62
CA PRO A 60 18.46 -3.37 -23.18
C PRO A 60 17.36 -4.33 -23.67
N LEU A 61 16.10 -3.90 -23.58
CA LEU A 61 14.97 -4.68 -24.12
C LEU A 61 14.96 -4.58 -25.65
N SER A 62 14.42 -5.61 -26.29
CA SER A 62 14.41 -5.72 -27.76
C SER A 62 13.01 -6.00 -28.31
N GLY A 63 12.87 -5.73 -29.60
CA GLY A 63 11.60 -5.85 -30.31
C GLY A 63 10.74 -4.59 -30.26
N PRO A 64 9.67 -4.54 -31.08
CA PRO A 64 8.82 -3.35 -31.19
C PRO A 64 7.88 -3.17 -29.99
N MET A 65 7.54 -4.24 -29.27
CA MET A 65 6.61 -4.19 -28.14
C MET A 65 7.09 -5.01 -26.93
N PRO A 66 8.23 -4.66 -26.31
CA PRO A 66 8.66 -5.31 -25.08
C PRO A 66 7.85 -4.83 -23.88
N SER A 67 8.02 -5.52 -22.75
CA SER A 67 7.49 -5.11 -21.46
C SER A 67 8.54 -5.20 -20.37
N ALA A 68 8.38 -4.39 -19.32
CA ALA A 68 9.21 -4.43 -18.11
C ALA A 68 8.41 -3.97 -16.89
N VAL A 69 8.88 -4.34 -15.70
CA VAL A 69 8.36 -3.80 -14.44
C VAL A 69 9.14 -2.54 -14.10
N LEU A 70 8.44 -1.43 -13.88
CA LEU A 70 9.02 -0.16 -13.46
C LEU A 70 8.53 0.18 -12.06
N GLY A 71 9.44 0.67 -11.21
CA GLY A 71 9.13 1.09 -9.85
C GLY A 71 8.37 2.41 -9.79
N LEU A 72 7.86 2.74 -8.59
CA LEU A 72 7.16 3.99 -8.30
C LEU A 72 7.95 5.22 -8.74
N GLY A 73 7.24 6.23 -9.23
CA GLY A 73 7.76 7.51 -9.68
C GLY A 73 7.95 7.62 -11.18
N GLU A 74 8.69 8.65 -11.58
CA GLU A 74 8.99 8.97 -12.97
C GLU A 74 10.15 8.10 -13.48
N ASN A 75 9.89 7.34 -14.54
CA ASN A 75 10.85 6.49 -15.24
C ASN A 75 10.98 6.98 -16.67
N LEU A 76 12.20 7.23 -17.13
CA LEU A 76 12.46 7.81 -18.45
C LEU A 76 13.13 6.76 -19.34
N ILE A 77 12.38 6.24 -20.32
CA ILE A 77 12.82 5.14 -21.17
C ILE A 77 13.20 5.66 -22.54
N THR A 78 14.34 5.21 -23.07
CA THR A 78 14.86 5.63 -24.37
C THR A 78 14.74 4.49 -25.38
N LEU A 79 14.22 4.78 -26.57
CA LEU A 79 14.25 3.90 -27.73
C LEU A 79 15.29 4.39 -28.74
N VAL A 80 16.13 3.47 -29.20
CA VAL A 80 16.93 3.62 -30.42
C VAL A 80 16.58 2.47 -31.36
N VAL A 81 16.39 2.79 -32.64
CA VAL A 81 16.18 1.80 -33.70
C VAL A 81 17.35 1.75 -34.67
N ASN A 82 17.65 0.58 -35.21
CA ASN A 82 18.76 0.36 -36.13
C ASN A 82 18.27 -0.44 -37.35
N ASP A 83 18.69 -0.03 -38.54
CA ASP A 83 18.28 -0.63 -39.82
C ASP A 83 19.24 -1.74 -40.32
N GLY A 84 20.21 -2.11 -39.50
CA GLY A 84 21.33 -3.00 -39.83
C GLY A 84 22.60 -2.27 -40.25
N GLN A 85 22.56 -0.94 -40.39
CA GLN A 85 23.69 -0.11 -40.81
C GLN A 85 23.95 1.06 -39.86
N ILE A 86 22.92 1.80 -39.46
CA ILE A 86 23.02 3.01 -38.63
C ILE A 86 21.90 3.10 -37.59
N ASP A 87 22.24 3.66 -36.43
CA ASP A 87 21.30 3.94 -35.35
C ASP A 87 20.51 5.23 -35.61
N SER A 88 19.26 5.26 -35.16
CA SER A 88 18.43 6.46 -35.11
C SER A 88 18.95 7.49 -34.11
N ALA A 89 18.44 8.72 -34.22
CA ALA A 89 18.36 9.57 -33.04
C ALA A 89 17.48 8.88 -31.97
N PRO A 90 17.76 9.06 -30.67
CA PRO A 90 16.92 8.50 -29.62
C PRO A 90 15.55 9.18 -29.58
N ASP A 91 14.52 8.41 -29.28
CA ASP A 91 13.21 8.90 -28.87
C ASP A 91 12.90 8.42 -27.45
N MET A 92 12.12 9.19 -26.69
CA MET A 92 11.95 8.98 -25.25
C MET A 92 10.47 8.90 -24.89
N VAL A 93 10.16 8.00 -23.95
CA VAL A 93 8.84 7.89 -23.33
C VAL A 93 8.99 8.01 -21.81
N THR A 94 8.17 8.87 -21.22
CA THR A 94 8.08 9.03 -19.77
C THR A 94 6.98 8.13 -19.23
N VAL A 95 7.31 7.32 -18.23
CA VAL A 95 6.36 6.45 -17.54
C VAL A 95 6.30 6.86 -16.08
N ASN A 96 5.15 7.35 -15.64
CA ASN A 96 4.91 7.69 -14.24
C ASN A 96 4.12 6.56 -13.56
N VAL A 97 4.76 5.85 -12.65
CA VAL A 97 4.10 4.82 -11.84
C VAL A 97 3.65 5.46 -10.53
N VAL A 98 2.35 5.42 -10.25
CA VAL A 98 1.75 6.05 -9.07
C VAL A 98 1.10 5.01 -8.19
N ASP A 99 0.96 5.35 -6.92
CA ASP A 99 0.15 4.62 -5.97
C ASP A 99 -0.83 5.60 -5.32
N THR A 100 -2.10 5.36 -5.61
CA THR A 100 -3.27 6.15 -5.21
C THR A 100 -4.26 5.31 -4.42
N THR A 101 -3.93 4.03 -4.20
CA THR A 101 -4.75 3.10 -3.44
C THR A 101 -4.50 3.28 -1.96
N ARG A 102 -5.56 3.23 -1.16
CA ARG A 102 -5.40 3.26 0.29
C ARG A 102 -4.96 1.88 0.76
N PRO A 103 -4.07 1.79 1.77
CA PRO A 103 -3.75 0.54 2.43
C PRO A 103 -5.00 -0.09 3.07
N ASP A 104 -5.06 -1.42 3.11
CA ASP A 104 -6.07 -2.17 3.86
C ASP A 104 -5.66 -2.22 5.34
N LEU A 105 -6.56 -1.80 6.25
CA LEU A 105 -6.35 -1.87 7.70
C LEU A 105 -7.45 -2.68 8.38
N VAL A 106 -7.05 -3.57 9.27
CA VAL A 106 -7.94 -4.31 10.17
C VAL A 106 -7.45 -4.11 11.60
N ALA A 107 -8.36 -3.70 12.48
CA ALA A 107 -8.13 -3.62 13.91
C ALA A 107 -9.23 -4.36 14.69
N SER A 108 -8.89 -4.86 15.87
CA SER A 108 -9.82 -5.55 16.75
C SER A 108 -9.40 -5.46 18.22
N LEU A 109 -10.39 -5.42 19.11
CA LEU A 109 -10.27 -5.74 20.52
C LEU A 109 -10.98 -7.06 20.75
N THR A 110 -10.22 -8.14 21.00
CA THR A 110 -10.79 -9.47 21.24
C THR A 110 -10.76 -9.78 22.72
N LEU A 111 -11.91 -10.01 23.34
CA LEU A 111 -11.98 -10.49 24.72
C LEU A 111 -11.30 -11.86 24.82
N VAL A 112 -10.30 -11.96 25.70
CA VAL A 112 -9.48 -13.17 25.92
C VAL A 112 -9.56 -13.72 27.34
N GLY A 113 -10.23 -13.01 28.24
CA GLY A 113 -10.59 -13.48 29.57
C GLY A 113 -11.34 -12.38 30.31
N GLU A 114 -12.18 -12.77 31.27
CA GLU A 114 -12.76 -11.83 32.23
C GLU A 114 -11.66 -11.33 33.19
N GLY A 115 -11.81 -10.10 33.68
CA GLY A 115 -10.90 -9.46 34.63
C GLY A 115 -11.09 -9.97 36.06
N ASP A 116 -12.34 -10.12 36.53
CA ASP A 116 -12.65 -10.77 37.81
C ASP A 116 -13.76 -11.86 37.72
N ASP A 117 -13.66 -12.88 38.59
CA ASP A 117 -14.56 -14.04 38.70
C ASP A 117 -15.76 -13.73 39.63
N ASN A 118 -16.02 -12.44 39.89
CA ASN A 118 -17.08 -11.97 40.79
C ASN A 118 -18.47 -11.96 40.13
N GLY A 119 -18.54 -12.06 38.80
CA GLY A 119 -19.78 -12.19 38.04
C GLY A 119 -20.42 -10.89 37.58
N ASP A 120 -19.73 -9.77 37.79
CA ASP A 120 -20.00 -8.47 37.17
C ASP A 120 -19.25 -8.46 35.82
N ASP A 121 -19.87 -7.94 34.76
CA ASP A 121 -19.31 -7.96 33.40
C ASP A 121 -18.76 -6.60 32.96
N ASP A 122 -18.35 -5.77 33.91
CA ASP A 122 -17.73 -4.45 33.72
C ASP A 122 -16.22 -4.51 33.42
N GLU A 123 -15.56 -5.65 33.65
CA GLU A 123 -14.12 -5.83 33.50
C GLU A 123 -13.73 -6.95 32.52
N GLY A 124 -12.75 -6.70 31.65
CA GLY A 124 -12.22 -7.74 30.77
C GLY A 124 -10.83 -7.49 30.20
N ARG A 125 -10.16 -8.59 29.84
CA ARG A 125 -8.88 -8.57 29.14
C ARG A 125 -9.06 -8.64 27.64
N PHE A 126 -8.50 -7.67 26.94
CA PHE A 126 -8.59 -7.56 25.49
C PHE A 126 -7.23 -7.79 24.84
N ARG A 127 -7.20 -8.69 23.85
CA ARG A 127 -6.09 -8.79 22.92
C ARG A 127 -6.29 -7.81 21.79
N ILE A 128 -5.29 -6.96 21.59
CA ILE A 128 -5.20 -6.03 20.48
C ILE A 128 -4.77 -6.81 19.24
N GLY A 129 -5.56 -6.72 18.19
CA GLY A 129 -5.21 -7.22 16.86
C GLY A 129 -5.13 -6.04 15.91
N VAL A 130 -3.99 -5.83 15.26
CA VAL A 130 -3.83 -4.80 14.23
C VAL A 130 -3.00 -5.37 13.09
N THR A 131 -3.58 -5.42 11.91
CA THR A 131 -2.91 -5.88 10.69
C THR A 131 -3.20 -4.91 9.56
N ALA A 132 -2.16 -4.56 8.80
CA ALA A 132 -2.32 -3.76 7.60
C ALA A 132 -1.56 -4.39 6.43
N GLY A 133 -1.98 -4.04 5.22
CA GLY A 133 -1.28 -4.41 4.00
C GLY A 133 -1.56 -3.40 2.89
N ASP A 134 -0.63 -3.31 1.96
CA ASP A 134 -0.79 -2.51 0.76
C ASP A 134 -0.19 -3.24 -0.44
N VAL A 135 -0.68 -2.91 -1.64
CA VAL A 135 -0.23 -3.55 -2.88
C VAL A 135 1.16 -3.05 -3.29
N CYS A 136 1.46 -1.78 -3.01
CA CYS A 136 2.63 -1.05 -3.47
C CYS A 136 3.65 -0.80 -2.36
N ASP A 137 3.22 -0.88 -1.10
CA ASP A 137 4.06 -0.83 0.09
C ASP A 137 4.04 -2.16 0.84
N SER A 138 5.20 -2.81 0.92
CA SER A 138 5.36 -4.06 1.67
C SER A 138 5.38 -3.87 3.19
N GLU A 139 5.64 -2.65 3.67
CA GLU A 139 5.77 -2.33 5.10
C GLU A 139 5.04 -1.00 5.43
N PRO A 140 3.70 -0.92 5.25
CA PRO A 140 2.96 0.27 5.58
C PRO A 140 3.08 0.59 7.07
N THR A 141 3.20 1.87 7.40
CA THR A 141 3.43 2.32 8.77
C THR A 141 2.11 2.35 9.54
N VAL A 142 1.99 1.49 10.55
CA VAL A 142 0.82 1.39 11.41
C VAL A 142 1.06 2.11 12.74
N THR A 143 0.07 2.87 13.19
CA THR A 143 0.01 3.42 14.56
C THR A 143 -1.29 2.98 15.20
N ALA A 144 -1.21 2.41 16.41
CA ALA A 144 -2.38 2.03 17.20
C ALA A 144 -2.32 2.72 18.57
N VAL A 145 -3.41 3.36 18.95
CA VAL A 145 -3.55 4.06 20.22
C VAL A 145 -4.87 3.68 20.89
N LEU A 146 -4.86 3.64 22.20
CA LEU A 146 -6.06 3.64 23.02
C LEU A 146 -6.40 5.10 23.31
N ASP A 147 -7.54 5.55 22.81
CA ASP A 147 -8.21 6.80 23.18
C ASP A 147 -9.09 6.47 24.40
N ILE A 148 -8.72 7.01 25.55
CA ILE A 148 -9.27 6.66 26.87
C ILE A 148 -9.91 7.92 27.45
N GLU A 149 -11.21 7.88 27.71
CA GLU A 149 -11.91 9.05 28.24
C GLU A 149 -11.34 9.43 29.62
N GLY A 150 -10.81 10.66 29.72
CA GLY A 150 -10.22 11.16 30.98
C GLY A 150 -8.73 10.90 31.14
N CYS A 151 -8.10 10.10 30.27
CA CYS A 151 -6.65 9.80 30.30
C CYS A 151 -5.92 10.23 29.01
N PRO A 152 -4.59 10.35 29.04
CA PRO A 152 -3.80 10.53 27.82
C PRO A 152 -3.82 9.26 26.95
N ASP A 153 -3.81 9.45 25.63
CA ASP A 153 -3.73 8.34 24.67
C ASP A 153 -2.50 7.46 24.93
N ILE A 154 -2.69 6.15 24.82
CA ILE A 154 -1.64 5.16 25.05
C ILE A 154 -1.35 4.40 23.77
N SER A 155 -0.10 4.43 23.31
CA SER A 155 0.33 3.63 22.17
C SER A 155 0.39 2.14 22.53
N VAL A 156 -0.13 1.32 21.63
CA VAL A 156 -0.24 -0.13 21.80
C VAL A 156 0.25 -0.87 20.56
N ALA A 157 0.58 -2.15 20.72
CA ALA A 157 1.09 -2.99 19.65
C ALA A 157 0.16 -4.17 19.34
N ASP A 158 0.26 -4.71 18.10
CA ASP A 158 -0.39 -5.96 17.74
C ASP A 158 0.01 -7.10 18.69
N GLY A 159 -0.99 -7.86 19.14
CA GLY A 159 -0.83 -8.96 20.07
C GLY A 159 -0.70 -8.57 21.55
N GLN A 160 -0.62 -7.29 21.89
CA GLN A 160 -0.65 -6.81 23.27
C GLN A 160 -1.98 -7.18 23.94
N ILE A 161 -1.92 -7.49 25.24
CA ILE A 161 -3.09 -7.69 26.09
C ILE A 161 -3.18 -6.51 27.04
N ILE A 162 -4.38 -5.97 27.18
CA ILE A 162 -4.76 -4.96 28.16
C ILE A 162 -5.88 -5.52 29.02
N GLU A 163 -6.06 -4.95 30.20
CA GLU A 163 -7.25 -5.12 31.04
C GLU A 163 -7.98 -3.79 31.06
N PHE A 164 -9.30 -3.84 30.94
CA PHE A 164 -10.15 -2.65 30.94
C PHE A 164 -11.37 -2.90 31.81
N GLU A 165 -11.58 -2.00 32.76
CA GLU A 165 -12.74 -1.90 33.63
C GLU A 165 -13.50 -0.61 33.29
N PHE A 166 -14.82 -0.71 33.18
CA PHE A 166 -15.67 0.48 33.06
C PHE A 166 -15.85 1.15 34.43
N ASP A 167 -15.32 2.37 34.57
CA ASP A 167 -15.56 3.23 35.74
C ASP A 167 -15.96 4.64 35.28
N ASP A 168 -17.18 5.07 35.61
CA ASP A 168 -17.75 6.38 35.26
C ASP A 168 -17.10 7.57 35.98
N ASP A 169 -16.44 7.34 37.11
CA ASP A 169 -16.02 8.39 38.06
C ASP A 169 -14.49 8.64 38.06
N GLU A 170 -13.69 7.74 37.50
CA GLU A 170 -12.22 7.81 37.51
C GLU A 170 -11.60 7.48 36.15
N CYS A 171 -10.36 7.94 35.95
CA CYS A 171 -9.51 7.42 34.89
C CYS A 171 -8.14 7.10 35.49
N GLU A 172 -7.87 5.81 35.67
CA GLU A 172 -6.63 5.27 36.22
C GLU A 172 -5.97 4.35 35.18
N VAL A 173 -4.65 4.46 35.07
CA VAL A 173 -3.85 3.66 34.14
C VAL A 173 -2.61 3.20 34.87
N GLU A 174 -2.46 1.89 34.97
CA GLU A 174 -1.29 1.30 35.60
C GLU A 174 -0.73 0.09 34.86
N TRP A 175 0.50 -0.27 35.25
CA TRP A 175 1.19 -1.43 34.72
C TRP A 175 1.43 -2.41 35.87
N GLU A 176 0.59 -3.43 35.95
CA GLU A 176 0.74 -4.54 36.89
C GLU A 176 0.96 -5.86 36.12
N ASP A 177 1.89 -6.67 36.62
CA ASP A 177 2.30 -7.97 36.05
C ASP A 177 2.56 -8.02 34.52
N GLY A 178 2.89 -6.88 33.91
CA GLY A 178 3.17 -6.75 32.48
C GLY A 178 1.92 -6.58 31.60
N ILE A 179 0.76 -6.38 32.20
CA ILE A 179 -0.49 -5.97 31.59
C ILE A 179 -0.67 -4.47 31.83
N LEU A 180 -1.30 -3.80 30.87
CA LEU A 180 -1.74 -2.42 31.03
C LEU A 180 -3.19 -2.48 31.54
N GLU A 181 -3.40 -2.05 32.77
CA GLU A 181 -4.69 -2.02 33.45
C GLU A 181 -5.26 -0.60 33.34
N ILE A 182 -6.54 -0.50 32.99
CA ILE A 182 -7.21 0.74 32.64
C ILE A 182 -8.59 0.72 33.28
N GLU A 183 -8.86 1.68 34.14
CA GLU A 183 -10.20 2.00 34.65
C GLU A 183 -10.60 3.32 34.00
N ALA A 184 -11.69 3.37 33.23
CA ALA A 184 -12.18 4.61 32.62
C ALA A 184 -13.64 4.55 32.17
N PRO A 185 -14.31 5.70 31.90
CA PRO A 185 -15.70 5.71 31.44
C PRO A 185 -15.85 5.17 30.01
N ALA A 186 -14.79 5.28 29.21
CA ALA A 186 -14.78 4.76 27.84
C ALA A 186 -13.36 4.48 27.35
N LEU A 187 -13.26 3.44 26.53
CA LEU A 187 -12.06 3.04 25.83
C LEU A 187 -12.36 2.84 24.34
N VAL A 188 -11.50 3.38 23.48
CA VAL A 188 -11.58 3.17 22.04
C VAL A 188 -10.18 2.85 21.49
N LEU A 189 -10.05 1.75 20.74
CA LEU A 189 -8.85 1.51 19.95
C LEU A 189 -8.96 2.27 18.63
N VAL A 190 -8.03 3.19 18.41
CA VAL A 190 -7.86 3.91 17.13
C VAL A 190 -6.59 3.41 16.46
N ALA A 191 -6.75 2.71 15.35
CA ALA A 191 -5.65 2.28 14.50
C ALA A 191 -5.63 3.14 13.22
N THR A 192 -4.45 3.61 12.85
CA THR A 192 -4.20 4.32 11.59
C THR A 192 -3.07 3.64 10.83
N VAL A 193 -3.10 3.72 9.51
CA VAL A 193 -2.03 3.26 8.63
C VAL A 193 -1.73 4.32 7.58
N ILE A 194 -0.46 4.43 7.20
CA ILE A 194 0.01 5.24 6.08
C ILE A 194 0.98 4.41 5.23
N ASP A 195 0.79 4.40 3.92
CA ASP A 195 1.74 3.79 2.98
C ASP A 195 2.89 4.75 2.59
N GLY A 196 3.88 4.24 1.86
CA GLY A 196 5.02 5.01 1.36
C GLY A 196 4.66 6.16 0.40
N SER A 197 3.46 6.14 -0.20
CA SER A 197 2.94 7.17 -1.11
C SER A 197 2.12 8.24 -0.38
N GLY A 198 1.79 7.99 0.89
CA GLY A 198 1.03 8.88 1.77
C GLY A 198 -0.47 8.63 1.77
N ASN A 199 -0.98 7.53 1.19
CA ASN A 199 -2.40 7.18 1.35
C ASN A 199 -2.61 6.58 2.75
N THR A 200 -3.79 6.82 3.33
CA THR A 200 -4.06 6.51 4.74
C THR A 200 -5.38 5.79 4.95
N ASP A 201 -5.43 4.90 5.93
CA ASP A 201 -6.68 4.32 6.47
C ASP A 201 -6.75 4.40 7.99
N GLU A 202 -7.97 4.38 8.53
CA GLU A 202 -8.25 4.49 9.96
C GLU A 202 -9.39 3.55 10.34
N VAL A 203 -9.20 2.80 11.42
CA VAL A 203 -10.20 1.91 12.00
C VAL A 203 -10.34 2.22 13.48
N VAL A 204 -11.60 2.36 13.91
CA VAL A 204 -11.98 2.66 15.29
C VAL A 204 -12.75 1.46 15.84
N VAL A 205 -12.33 0.93 16.99
CA VAL A 205 -12.90 -0.27 17.60
C VAL A 205 -13.24 -0.01 19.06
N LEU A 206 -14.47 -0.35 19.45
CA LEU A 206 -14.92 -0.35 20.83
C LEU A 206 -14.72 -1.74 21.45
N PRO A 207 -14.39 -1.84 22.76
CA PRO A 207 -14.48 -3.10 23.47
C PRO A 207 -15.94 -3.59 23.43
N MET A 208 -16.12 -4.90 23.24
CA MET A 208 -17.42 -5.54 23.24
C MET A 208 -17.42 -6.66 24.28
N GLY A 209 -18.59 -6.91 24.88
CA GLY A 209 -18.77 -7.98 25.85
C GLY A 209 -18.60 -7.54 27.29
N LEU A 210 -18.53 -6.24 27.54
CA LEU A 210 -18.67 -5.66 28.87
C LEU A 210 -20.04 -4.99 29.03
N SER A 211 -20.54 -4.91 30.26
CA SER A 211 -21.74 -4.19 30.64
C SER A 211 -21.47 -3.28 31.83
N ASP A 212 -22.05 -2.09 31.79
CA ASP A 212 -21.97 -1.10 32.86
C ASP A 212 -23.06 -1.47 33.87
N ASP A 213 -22.67 -2.18 34.91
CA ASP A 213 -23.58 -2.79 35.89
C ASP A 213 -24.26 -1.77 36.83
N ASN A 214 -24.11 -0.46 36.55
CA ASN A 214 -24.89 0.56 37.24
C ASN A 214 -26.34 0.66 36.73
N ASP A 215 -26.70 -0.02 35.64
CA ASP A 215 -28.10 -0.21 35.24
C ASP A 215 -28.72 -1.39 36.01
N ASN A 216 -29.15 -1.11 37.24
CA ASN A 216 -30.29 -1.79 37.87
C ASN A 216 -31.58 -1.49 37.09
N VAL A 217 -31.61 -1.78 35.79
CA VAL A 217 -32.85 -2.00 35.05
C VAL A 217 -33.32 -3.39 35.43
N ALA A 218 -34.07 -3.40 36.52
CA ALA A 218 -34.99 -4.45 36.91
C ALA A 218 -35.29 -5.39 35.74
N ALA A 219 -34.84 -6.64 35.85
CA ALA A 219 -35.43 -7.74 35.12
C ALA A 219 -36.95 -7.67 35.38
N ALA A 220 -37.64 -7.03 34.44
CA ALA A 220 -39.08 -7.07 34.36
C ALA A 220 -39.42 -8.52 34.02
N ASP A 221 -39.73 -9.26 35.08
CA ASP A 221 -40.70 -10.32 35.15
C ASP A 221 -41.47 -10.51 33.83
N LEU A 222 -41.04 -11.48 33.04
CA LEU A 222 -41.79 -12.05 31.92
C LEU A 222 -42.03 -13.52 32.21
N ASP A 223 -42.81 -13.81 33.25
CA ASP A 223 -43.58 -15.06 33.37
C ASP A 223 -45.01 -14.75 33.90
N ASP A 224 -45.98 -14.94 32.99
CA ASP A 224 -47.46 -15.09 33.14
C ASP A 224 -48.31 -13.90 33.65
#